data_AF-A0A847JA63-F1
#
_entry.id   AF-A0A847JA63-F1
#
_cell.length_a   1.000
_cell.length_b   1.000
_cell.length_c   1.000
_cell.angle_alpha   90.00
_cell.angle_beta   90.00
_cell.angle_gamma   90.00
#
_symmetry.space_group_name_H-M   'P 1'
#
loop_
_entity.id
_entity.type
_entity.pdbx_description
1 polymer ?
#
loop_
_entity_poly.entity_id
_entity_poly.type
_entity_poly.pdbx_seq_one_letter_code
_entity_poly.pdbx_strand_id
1 'polypeptide(L)'
;TGKIAETNVDGAAVFDRAMLQALPGRVTETSTPWTKGVIRFAGPLGSAFLDAVGASGTTLHVVALNDYAVDVPIEDFRKWPVILAISKDGAPMSVRDKGPIFVIYPFDLDPSLYDERIFSRSAWQVKAIEVR
;
A
#
# COMPACT_ATOMS: atom_id res chain seq x y z
N THR A 1 4.69 7.53 17.76
CA THR A 1 3.44 8.08 17.21
C THR A 1 3.77 8.67 15.85
N GLY A 2 2.97 8.33 14.84
CA GLY A 2 3.19 8.84 13.48
C GLY A 2 2.72 10.28 13.32
N LYS A 3 3.26 11.00 12.33
CA LYS A 3 2.86 12.36 11.95
C LYS A 3 1.54 12.33 11.17
N ILE A 4 0.45 12.06 11.87
CA ILE A 4 -0.94 12.03 11.35
C ILE A 4 -1.84 12.94 12.18
N ALA A 5 -2.86 13.52 11.55
CA ALA A 5 -3.82 14.41 12.21
C ALA A 5 -5.10 13.68 12.63
N GLU A 6 -5.56 12.72 11.83
CA GLU A 6 -6.80 12.00 12.07
C GLU A 6 -6.50 10.66 12.75
N THR A 7 -7.16 10.41 13.89
CA THR A 7 -7.00 9.18 14.68
C THR A 7 -8.36 8.68 15.16
N ASN A 8 -8.50 7.37 15.39
CA ASN A 8 -9.74 6.76 15.86
C ASN A 8 -9.56 5.75 17.01
N VAL A 9 -8.32 5.37 17.35
CA VAL A 9 -8.00 4.48 18.48
C VAL A 9 -6.68 4.92 19.11
N ASP A 10 -6.70 5.36 20.38
CA ASP A 10 -5.50 5.63 21.20
C ASP A 10 -4.36 6.41 20.51
N GLY A 11 -4.70 7.43 19.71
CA GLY A 11 -3.71 8.24 18.98
C GLY A 11 -3.16 7.58 17.71
N ALA A 12 -3.80 6.51 17.23
CA ALA A 12 -3.55 5.86 15.96
C ALA A 12 -4.80 5.89 15.05
N ALA A 13 -4.58 5.75 13.74
CA ALA A 13 -5.63 5.50 12.76
C ALA A 13 -5.66 4.00 12.44
N VAL A 14 -6.65 3.29 12.96
CA VAL A 14 -6.88 1.87 12.74
C VAL A 14 -7.95 1.70 11.67
N PHE A 15 -7.59 1.07 10.57
CA PHE A 15 -8.50 0.81 9.46
C PHE A 15 -8.94 -0.65 9.48
N ASP A 16 -10.25 -0.87 9.47
CA ASP A 16 -10.79 -2.14 9.00
C ASP A 16 -10.83 -2.17 7.46
N ARG A 17 -11.24 -3.31 6.92
CA ARG A 17 -11.32 -3.49 5.47
C ARG A 17 -12.35 -2.57 4.81
N ALA A 18 -13.51 -2.35 5.44
CA ALA A 18 -14.57 -1.55 4.87
C ALA A 18 -14.15 -0.07 4.78
N MET A 19 -13.44 0.42 5.79
CA MET A 19 -12.84 1.76 5.78
C MET A 19 -11.84 1.92 4.62
N LEU A 20 -10.96 0.94 4.40
CA LEU A 20 -10.03 0.96 3.25
C LEU A 20 -10.77 0.93 1.91
N GLN A 21 -11.85 0.16 1.80
CA GLN A 21 -12.66 0.06 0.58
C GLN A 21 -13.43 1.33 0.26
N ALA A 22 -13.74 2.15 1.26
CA ALA A 22 -14.46 3.42 1.09
C ALA A 22 -13.57 4.53 0.52
N LEU A 23 -12.25 4.40 0.63
CA LEU A 23 -11.30 5.37 0.09
C LEU A 23 -11.24 5.30 -1.45
N PRO A 24 -11.01 6.45 -2.14
CA PRO A 24 -10.71 6.45 -3.56
C PRO A 24 -9.61 5.45 -3.92
N GLY A 25 -9.90 4.58 -4.88
CA GLY A 25 -9.02 3.48 -5.26
C GLY A 25 -8.86 3.35 -6.77
N ARG A 26 -8.02 2.40 -7.17
CA ARG A 26 -7.92 2.00 -8.58
C ARG A 26 -7.67 0.52 -8.73
N VAL A 27 -7.76 0.08 -9.98
CA VAL A 27 -7.35 -1.24 -10.43
C VAL A 27 -6.03 -1.11 -11.17
N THR A 28 -5.12 -2.05 -10.91
CA THR A 28 -3.83 -2.22 -11.59
C THR A 28 -3.80 -3.62 -12.20
N GLU A 29 -3.58 -3.74 -13.51
CA GLU A 29 -3.34 -5.01 -14.18
C GLU A 29 -1.88 -5.09 -14.60
N THR A 30 -1.07 -5.87 -13.89
CA THR A 30 0.37 -5.90 -14.13
C THR A 30 0.99 -7.25 -13.77
N SER A 31 2.15 -7.54 -14.37
CA SER A 31 3.04 -8.61 -13.92
C SER A 31 3.92 -8.11 -12.78
N THR A 32 4.12 -8.93 -11.76
CA THR A 32 5.06 -8.63 -10.67
C THR A 32 6.12 -9.73 -10.60
N PRO A 33 7.32 -9.46 -10.06
CA PRO A 33 8.36 -10.49 -9.92
C PRO A 33 7.96 -11.64 -8.98
N TRP A 34 6.84 -11.52 -8.26
CA TRP A 34 6.35 -12.51 -7.29
C TRP A 34 5.07 -13.24 -7.75
N THR A 35 4.60 -12.97 -8.96
CA THR A 35 3.41 -13.60 -9.54
C THR A 35 3.68 -14.11 -10.94
N LYS A 36 2.97 -15.16 -11.35
CA LYS A 36 3.01 -15.66 -12.72
C LYS A 36 1.93 -14.97 -13.55
N GLY A 37 2.32 -14.36 -14.67
CA GLY A 37 1.40 -13.68 -15.57
C GLY A 37 0.95 -12.30 -15.08
N VAL A 38 -0.01 -11.73 -15.80
CA VAL A 38 -0.66 -10.46 -15.45
C VAL A 38 -1.74 -10.73 -14.41
N ILE A 39 -1.70 -9.97 -13.32
CA ILE A 39 -2.61 -10.09 -12.19
C ILE A 39 -3.41 -8.81 -12.04
N ARG A 40 -4.70 -8.93 -11.70
CA ARG A 40 -5.57 -7.78 -11.42
C ARG A 40 -5.57 -7.46 -9.93
N PHE A 41 -4.86 -6.42 -9.53
CA PHE A 41 -4.88 -5.89 -8.16
C PHE A 41 -5.86 -4.73 -8.03
N ALA A 42 -6.53 -4.62 -6.88
CA ALA A 42 -7.39 -3.49 -6.57
C ALA A 42 -7.31 -3.08 -5.09
N GLY A 43 -7.39 -1.78 -4.84
CA GLY A 43 -7.39 -1.21 -3.50
C GLY A 43 -7.35 0.31 -3.51
N PRO A 44 -7.39 0.95 -2.32
CA PRO A 44 -7.30 2.40 -2.21
C PRO A 44 -5.96 2.92 -2.70
N LEU A 45 -5.98 4.15 -3.21
CA LEU A 45 -4.78 4.88 -3.56
C LEU A 45 -4.00 5.22 -2.29
N GLY A 46 -2.68 5.10 -2.38
CA GLY A 46 -1.78 5.54 -1.32
C GLY A 46 -1.99 7.01 -0.97
N SER A 47 -2.19 7.88 -1.95
CA SER A 47 -2.53 9.29 -1.75
C SER A 47 -3.83 9.48 -0.96
N ALA A 48 -4.89 8.75 -1.32
CA ALA A 48 -6.18 8.83 -0.63
C ALA A 48 -6.08 8.33 0.82
N PHE A 49 -5.28 7.29 1.08
CA PHE A 49 -4.97 6.84 2.44
C PHE A 49 -4.22 7.92 3.24
N LEU A 50 -3.20 8.55 2.65
CA LEU A 50 -2.45 9.62 3.30
C LEU A 50 -3.32 10.85 3.61
N ASP A 51 -4.25 11.19 2.73
CA ASP A 51 -5.22 12.27 2.95
C ASP A 51 -6.20 11.93 4.07
N ALA A 52 -6.71 10.70 4.10
CA ALA A 52 -7.65 10.25 5.11
C ALA A 52 -7.09 10.30 6.54
N VAL A 53 -5.76 10.19 6.70
CA VAL A 53 -5.09 10.30 8.01
C VAL A 53 -4.48 11.68 8.27
N GLY A 54 -4.54 12.61 7.31
CA GLY A 54 -3.87 13.91 7.42
C GLY A 54 -2.35 13.79 7.61
N ALA A 55 -1.69 12.94 6.83
CA ALA A 55 -0.26 12.65 6.98
C ALA A 55 0.64 13.87 6.68
N SER A 56 1.62 14.14 7.56
CA SER A 56 2.55 15.29 7.47
C SER A 56 4.02 14.93 7.76
N GLY A 57 4.47 13.79 7.24
CA GLY A 57 5.87 13.35 7.28
C GLY A 57 6.54 13.33 5.90
N THR A 58 7.75 12.79 5.84
CA THR A 58 8.50 12.58 4.59
C THR A 58 8.73 11.11 4.29
N THR A 59 8.60 10.24 5.30
CA THR A 59 8.91 8.82 5.18
C THR A 59 7.76 7.98 5.74
N LEU A 60 7.43 6.91 5.03
CA LEU A 60 6.51 5.86 5.46
C LEU A 60 7.34 4.65 5.86
N HIS A 61 7.33 4.34 7.16
CA HIS A 61 7.90 3.09 7.66
C HIS A 61 6.83 2.00 7.59
N VAL A 62 6.92 1.16 6.56
CA VAL A 62 5.93 0.12 6.26
C VAL A 62 6.36 -1.19 6.91
N VAL A 63 5.50 -1.78 7.73
CA VAL A 63 5.80 -3.00 8.49
C VAL A 63 4.83 -4.12 8.12
N ALA A 64 5.37 -5.31 7.84
CA ALA A 64 4.62 -6.50 7.47
C ALA A 64 4.36 -7.45 8.66
N LEU A 65 3.49 -8.44 8.46
CA LEU A 65 3.15 -9.47 9.46
C LEU A 65 4.36 -10.27 9.95
N ASN A 66 5.33 -10.51 9.07
CA ASN A 66 6.57 -11.25 9.37
C ASN A 66 7.72 -10.34 9.87
N ASP A 67 7.41 -9.13 10.32
CA ASP A 67 8.36 -8.12 10.80
C ASP A 67 9.36 -7.60 9.75
N TYR A 68 9.16 -7.94 8.47
CA TYR A 68 9.80 -7.20 7.39
C TYR A 68 9.37 -5.74 7.45
N ALA A 69 10.33 -4.82 7.35
CA ALA A 69 10.07 -3.39 7.31
C ALA A 69 10.89 -2.71 6.21
N VAL A 70 10.30 -1.69 5.60
CA VAL A 70 10.95 -0.88 4.57
C VAL A 70 10.53 0.58 4.71
N ASP A 71 11.48 1.49 4.51
CA ASP A 71 11.22 2.92 4.44
C ASP A 71 10.92 3.32 2.99
N VAL A 72 9.76 3.95 2.81
CA VAL A 72 9.27 4.44 1.53
C VAL A 72 9.14 5.97 1.60
N PRO A 73 9.69 6.73 0.64
CA PRO A 73 9.43 8.16 0.57
C PRO A 73 7.92 8.41 0.45
N ILE A 74 7.36 9.31 1.26
CA ILE A 74 5.93 9.62 1.19
C ILE A 74 5.54 10.17 -0.19
N GLU A 75 6.49 10.83 -0.86
CA GLU A 75 6.33 11.35 -2.22
C GLU A 75 5.99 10.25 -3.22
N ASP A 76 6.42 9.01 -3.02
CA ASP A 76 6.09 7.89 -3.91
C ASP A 76 4.58 7.69 -3.99
N PHE A 77 3.90 7.75 -2.84
CA PHE A 77 2.43 7.60 -2.72
C PHE A 77 1.67 8.81 -3.26
N ARG A 78 2.34 9.96 -3.40
CA ARG A 78 1.76 11.21 -3.93
C ARG A 78 2.01 11.37 -5.43
N LYS A 79 3.20 10.98 -5.89
CA LYS A 79 3.66 11.11 -7.27
C LYS A 79 3.05 10.06 -8.19
N TRP A 80 2.93 8.84 -7.70
CA TRP A 80 2.41 7.72 -8.48
C TRP A 80 1.10 7.21 -7.91
N PRO A 81 0.22 6.65 -8.75
CA PRO A 81 -0.99 5.96 -8.30
C PRO A 81 -0.69 4.59 -7.68
N VAL A 82 0.15 4.57 -6.64
CA VAL A 82 0.42 3.40 -5.79
C VAL A 82 -0.88 2.98 -5.14
N ILE A 83 -1.17 1.68 -5.11
CA ILE A 83 -2.32 1.13 -4.40
C ILE A 83 -1.88 0.32 -3.18
N LEU A 84 -2.68 0.40 -2.13
CA LEU A 84 -2.68 -0.58 -1.05
C LEU A 84 -3.64 -1.70 -1.46
N ALA A 85 -3.16 -2.65 -2.25
CA ALA A 85 -4.00 -3.70 -2.81
C ALA A 85 -4.57 -4.60 -1.71
N ILE A 86 -5.89 -4.73 -1.69
CA ILE A 86 -6.66 -5.58 -0.75
C ILE A 86 -7.46 -6.68 -1.48
N SER A 87 -7.42 -6.65 -2.81
CA SER A 87 -8.05 -7.61 -3.70
C SER A 87 -7.09 -8.01 -4.81
N LYS A 88 -7.10 -9.30 -5.14
CA LYS A 88 -6.35 -9.91 -6.24
C LYS A 88 -7.31 -10.78 -7.06
N ASP A 89 -7.35 -10.55 -8.37
CA ASP A 89 -8.21 -11.25 -9.33
C ASP A 89 -9.69 -11.27 -8.90
N GLY A 90 -10.16 -10.13 -8.38
CA GLY A 90 -11.53 -9.95 -7.89
C GLY A 90 -11.86 -10.56 -6.52
N ALA A 91 -10.90 -11.26 -5.90
CA ALA A 91 -11.07 -11.88 -4.59
C ALA A 91 -10.28 -11.16 -3.47
N PRO A 92 -10.76 -11.18 -2.22
CA PRO A 92 -9.97 -10.77 -1.05
C PRO A 92 -8.60 -11.45 -0.99
N MET A 93 -7.55 -10.70 -0.61
CA MET A 93 -6.22 -11.28 -0.45
C MET A 93 -6.07 -11.97 0.92
N SER A 94 -5.81 -13.28 0.90
CA SER A 94 -5.45 -14.04 2.10
C SER A 94 -4.00 -13.79 2.51
N VAL A 95 -3.62 -14.10 3.75
CA VAL A 95 -2.20 -14.04 4.18
C VAL A 95 -1.30 -14.93 3.32
N ARG A 96 -1.79 -16.11 2.91
CA ARG A 96 -1.06 -17.03 2.02
C ARG A 96 -0.86 -16.43 0.62
N ASP A 97 -1.79 -15.57 0.20
CA ASP A 97 -1.76 -14.86 -1.08
C ASP A 97 -1.25 -13.42 -0.95
N LYS A 98 -0.31 -13.18 -0.02
CA LYS A 98 0.37 -11.89 0.16
C LYS A 98 -0.53 -10.75 0.69
N GLY A 99 -1.72 -11.05 1.20
CA GLY A 99 -2.61 -10.11 1.90
C GLY A 99 -2.26 -9.95 3.39
N PRO A 100 -2.98 -9.12 4.17
CA PRO A 100 -4.22 -8.45 3.80
C PRO A 100 -4.02 -7.23 2.89
N ILE A 101 -2.82 -6.66 2.87
CA ILE A 101 -2.47 -5.48 2.08
C ILE A 101 -1.14 -5.72 1.36
N PHE A 102 -1.07 -5.35 0.09
CA PHE A 102 0.13 -5.35 -0.73
C PHE A 102 0.32 -3.98 -1.39
N VAL A 103 1.43 -3.30 -1.08
CA VAL A 103 1.84 -2.07 -1.76
C VAL A 103 2.22 -2.40 -3.20
N ILE A 104 1.46 -1.90 -4.17
CA ILE A 104 1.70 -2.11 -5.60
C ILE A 104 1.91 -0.77 -6.27
N TYR A 105 3.11 -0.59 -6.84
CA TYR A 105 3.44 0.52 -7.73
C TYR A 105 2.81 0.31 -9.11
N PRO A 106 2.55 1.38 -9.86
CA PRO A 106 1.87 1.31 -11.15
C PRO A 106 2.82 0.89 -12.29
N PHE A 107 3.33 -0.33 -12.22
CA PHE A 107 4.19 -0.92 -13.26
C PHE A 107 3.47 -1.02 -14.62
N ASP A 108 2.14 -1.00 -14.62
CA ASP A 108 1.27 -0.92 -15.81
C ASP A 108 1.36 0.43 -16.53
N LEU A 109 1.66 1.52 -15.82
CA LEU A 109 1.71 2.88 -16.37
C LEU A 109 3.14 3.36 -16.61
N ASP A 110 4.07 2.95 -15.76
CA ASP A 110 5.48 3.37 -15.84
C ASP A 110 6.41 2.15 -15.70
N PRO A 111 6.84 1.57 -16.84
CA PRO A 111 7.76 0.44 -16.84
C PRO A 111 9.13 0.74 -16.21
N SER A 112 9.52 2.02 -16.09
CA SER A 112 10.79 2.38 -15.42
C SER A 112 10.78 2.08 -13.93
N LEU A 113 9.60 1.91 -13.34
CA LEU A 113 9.43 1.47 -11.95
C LEU A 113 9.72 -0.02 -11.76
N TYR A 114 9.89 -0.79 -12.83
CA TYR A 114 10.17 -2.22 -12.75
C TYR A 114 11.65 -2.49 -12.40
N ASP A 115 12.05 -2.07 -11.19
CA ASP A 115 13.42 -2.12 -10.68
C ASP A 115 13.49 -2.68 -9.24
N GLU A 116 14.67 -3.17 -8.84
CA GLU A 116 14.88 -3.82 -7.54
C GLU A 116 14.57 -2.92 -6.33
N ARG A 117 14.83 -1.61 -6.44
CA ARG A 117 14.52 -0.65 -5.37
C ARG A 117 13.01 -0.53 -5.20
N ILE A 118 12.25 -0.39 -6.27
CA ILE A 118 10.77 -0.34 -6.16
C ILE A 118 10.20 -1.69 -5.72
N PHE A 119 10.82 -2.80 -6.12
CA PHE A 119 10.43 -4.13 -5.64
C PHE A 119 10.58 -4.25 -4.12
N SER A 120 11.68 -3.78 -3.54
CA SER A 120 11.84 -3.76 -2.09
C SER A 120 10.79 -2.90 -1.37
N ARG A 121 10.33 -1.80 -2.00
CA ARG A 121 9.29 -0.91 -1.45
C ARG A 121 7.88 -1.47 -1.59
N SER A 122 7.69 -2.49 -2.42
CA SER A 122 6.41 -3.16 -2.64
C SER A 122 6.18 -4.21 -1.55
N ALA A 123 5.98 -3.76 -0.31
CA ALA A 123 5.78 -4.64 0.83
C ALA A 123 4.40 -5.31 0.77
N TRP A 124 4.36 -6.62 0.99
CA TRP A 124 3.12 -7.38 1.18
C TRP A 124 2.89 -7.72 2.65
N GLN A 125 1.69 -8.22 2.96
CA GLN A 125 1.27 -8.53 4.33
C GLN A 125 1.41 -7.31 5.26
N VAL A 126 1.16 -6.10 4.75
CA VAL A 126 1.32 -4.87 5.55
C VAL A 126 0.35 -4.90 6.74
N LYS A 127 0.89 -4.69 7.94
CA LYS A 127 0.14 -4.61 9.20
C LYS A 127 0.12 -3.21 9.80
N ALA A 128 1.13 -2.39 9.52
CA ALA A 128 1.23 -1.04 10.05
C ALA A 128 2.05 -0.15 9.10
N ILE A 129 1.71 1.14 9.10
CA ILE A 129 2.51 2.19 8.44
C ILE A 129 2.70 3.31 9.47
N GLU A 130 3.95 3.64 9.78
CA GLU A 130 4.27 4.80 10.61
C GLU A 130 4.75 5.94 9.72
N VAL A 131 4.09 7.09 9.83
CA VAL A 131 4.48 8.33 9.13
C VAL A 131 5.55 9.05 9.96
N ARG A 132 6.75 9.22 9.41
CA ARG A 132 7.91 9.85 10.06
C ARG A 132 8.30 11.17 9.39
#